data_AF-A0A8X6GKP4-F1
#
_entry.id   AF-A0A8X6GKP4-F1
#
_cell.length_a   1.000
_cell.length_b   1.000
_cell.length_c   1.000
_cell.angle_alpha   90.00
_cell.angle_beta   90.00
_cell.angle_gamma   90.00
#
_symmetry.space_group_name_H-M   'P 1'
#
loop_
_entity.id
_entity.type
_entity.pdbx_description
1 polymer ?
#
loop_
_entity_poly.entity_id
_entity_poly.type
_entity_poly.pdbx_seq_one_letter_code
_entity_poly.pdbx_strand_id
1 'polypeptide(L)'
;EDYDEVDTSEPLEPAGQIQFSLEYDFYASTLILRIIQGRDLPAKDIIGTSDPYVKVTLLPDKKRKLETKVKHRTLNPRWNETFYFEGFPLHKLQKSILHLNVYDWDRFSRDDPIGDVYLPLAQVDLTQKPTFWKSLKPAETCKLGDLLVSLMYVPRTSELTIGFIKARKLKAKDITGASGESISFCRPISSC
;
A
#
# COMPACT_ATOMS: atom_id res chain seq x y z
N GLU A 1 25.98 -0.08 31.62
CA GLU A 1 25.27 1.18 31.35
C GLU A 1 24.68 1.04 29.96
N ASP A 2 23.35 1.10 29.93
CA ASP A 2 22.46 0.79 28.81
C ASP A 2 22.45 1.99 27.87
N TYR A 3 22.69 1.79 26.57
CA TYR A 3 22.58 2.87 25.58
C TYR A 3 21.15 2.85 25.03
N ASP A 4 20.33 3.81 25.45
CA ASP A 4 19.01 4.07 24.89
C ASP A 4 19.12 4.38 23.38
N GLU A 5 18.60 3.47 22.56
CA GLU A 5 18.39 3.66 21.14
C GLU A 5 17.20 4.63 20.97
N VAL A 6 17.50 5.92 20.78
CA VAL A 6 16.48 6.94 20.53
C VAL A 6 15.87 6.71 19.14
N ASP A 7 14.77 5.96 19.10
CA ASP A 7 13.89 5.88 17.93
C ASP A 7 13.36 7.28 17.62
N THR A 8 14.07 7.98 16.73
CA THR A 8 13.66 9.27 16.19
C THR A 8 12.68 9.01 15.04
N SER A 9 11.58 8.32 15.32
CA SER A 9 10.46 8.25 14.40
C SER A 9 9.61 9.51 14.61
N GLU A 10 9.64 10.43 13.64
CA GLU A 10 8.65 11.51 13.61
C GLU A 10 7.25 10.89 13.77
N PRO A 11 6.36 11.46 14.60
CA PRO A 11 5.04 10.87 14.81
C PRO A 11 4.33 10.75 13.48
N LEU A 12 4.15 9.51 13.01
CA LEU A 12 3.47 9.20 11.77
C LEU A 12 2.09 9.84 11.82
N GLU A 13 1.82 10.75 10.87
CA GLU A 13 0.51 11.40 10.79
C GLU A 13 -0.59 10.34 10.74
N PRO A 14 -1.69 10.53 11.48
CA PRO A 14 -2.79 9.58 11.49
C PRO A 14 -3.38 9.42 10.10
N ALA A 15 -3.47 8.18 9.61
CA ALA A 15 -3.95 7.88 8.26
C ALA A 15 -5.48 7.79 8.14
N GLY A 16 -6.21 8.23 9.16
CA GLY A 16 -7.68 8.14 9.23
C GLY A 16 -8.18 6.73 9.50
N GLN A 17 -9.45 6.48 9.18
CA GLN A 17 -10.13 5.21 9.46
C GLN A 17 -11.00 4.77 8.29
N ILE A 18 -11.19 3.47 8.16
CA ILE A 18 -12.04 2.84 7.13
C ILE A 18 -13.17 2.05 7.76
N GLN A 19 -14.36 2.14 7.17
CA GLN A 19 -15.54 1.36 7.51
C GLN A 19 -15.86 0.35 6.42
N PHE A 20 -16.04 -0.91 6.81
CA PHE A 20 -16.41 -2.00 5.92
C PHE A 20 -17.25 -3.06 6.65
N SER A 21 -18.02 -3.84 5.91
CA SER A 21 -18.74 -4.99 6.45
C SER A 21 -18.33 -6.27 5.73
N LEU A 22 -18.43 -7.39 6.45
CA LEU A 22 -18.13 -8.71 5.93
C LEU A 22 -19.32 -9.63 6.13
N GLU A 23 -19.58 -10.48 5.17
CA GLU A 23 -20.60 -11.53 5.22
C GLU A 23 -20.07 -12.76 4.48
N TYR A 24 -20.45 -13.95 4.94
CA TYR A 24 -20.16 -15.18 4.21
C TYR A 24 -21.45 -15.93 3.87
N ASP A 25 -21.65 -16.17 2.59
CA ASP A 25 -22.69 -17.07 2.10
C ASP A 25 -22.13 -18.50 2.09
N PHE A 26 -22.62 -19.33 3.02
CA PHE A 26 -22.22 -20.73 3.16
C PHE A 26 -22.72 -21.62 2.02
N TYR A 27 -23.85 -21.31 1.40
CA TYR A 27 -24.42 -22.09 0.30
C TYR A 27 -23.65 -21.83 -0.99
N ALA A 28 -23.39 -20.56 -1.30
CA ALA A 28 -22.65 -20.16 -2.49
C ALA A 28 -21.11 -20.21 -2.28
N SER A 29 -20.64 -20.52 -1.07
CA SER A 29 -19.22 -20.44 -0.70
C SER A 29 -18.59 -19.11 -1.11
N THR A 30 -19.26 -18.00 -0.79
CA THR A 30 -18.89 -16.66 -1.27
C THR A 30 -18.64 -15.72 -0.11
N LEU A 31 -17.45 -15.12 -0.07
CA LEU A 31 -17.15 -14.03 0.86
C LEU A 31 -17.59 -12.70 0.23
N ILE A 32 -18.42 -11.97 0.95
CA ILE A 32 -18.98 -10.69 0.55
C ILE A 32 -18.33 -9.61 1.40
N LEU A 33 -17.61 -8.69 0.75
CA LEU A 33 -16.98 -7.54 1.38
C LEU A 33 -17.65 -6.28 0.87
N ARG A 34 -18.16 -5.45 1.77
CA ARG A 34 -18.65 -4.12 1.41
C ARG A 34 -17.75 -3.04 1.99
N ILE A 35 -17.13 -2.25 1.12
CA ILE A 35 -16.39 -1.04 1.48
C ILE A 35 -17.39 0.11 1.56
N ILE A 36 -17.59 0.65 2.76
CA ILE A 36 -18.67 1.61 3.03
C ILE A 36 -18.14 3.03 2.85
N GLN A 37 -17.22 3.46 3.73
CA GLN A 37 -16.70 4.83 3.76
C GLN A 37 -15.36 4.92 4.49
N GLY A 38 -14.64 6.02 4.25
CA GLY A 38 -13.47 6.45 5.00
C GLY A 38 -13.79 7.70 5.81
N ARG A 39 -13.04 7.95 6.87
CA ARG A 39 -13.11 9.20 7.63
C ARG A 39 -11.73 9.70 8.03
N ASP A 40 -11.61 11.01 8.11
CA ASP A 40 -10.41 11.71 8.58
C ASP A 40 -9.14 11.26 7.84
N LEU A 41 -9.25 11.01 6.53
CA LEU A 41 -8.09 10.68 5.70
C LEU A 41 -7.19 11.93 5.57
N PRO A 42 -5.86 11.78 5.56
CA PRO A 42 -4.95 12.91 5.36
C PRO A 42 -5.08 13.47 3.94
N ALA A 43 -4.90 14.78 3.80
CA ALA A 43 -4.75 15.43 2.51
C ALA A 43 -3.39 15.07 1.91
N LYS A 44 -3.39 14.55 0.69
CA LYS A 44 -2.19 14.19 -0.06
C LYS A 44 -1.98 15.10 -1.27
N ASP A 45 -3.05 15.70 -1.80
CA ASP A 45 -2.98 16.73 -2.84
C ASP A 45 -2.54 18.10 -2.31
N ILE A 46 -1.90 18.88 -3.19
CA ILE A 46 -1.51 20.28 -2.97
C ILE A 46 -2.70 21.18 -2.57
N ILE A 47 -3.91 20.84 -3.03
CA ILE A 47 -5.14 21.62 -2.77
C ILE A 47 -5.73 21.31 -1.38
N GLY A 48 -5.08 20.46 -0.58
CA GLY A 48 -5.54 20.11 0.77
C GLY A 48 -6.68 19.09 0.76
N THR A 49 -6.81 18.31 -0.31
CA THR A 49 -7.74 17.19 -0.43
C THR A 49 -7.00 15.90 -0.78
N SER A 50 -7.74 14.83 -1.00
CA SER A 50 -7.27 13.60 -1.61
C SER A 50 -8.36 13.10 -2.56
N ASP A 51 -7.97 12.26 -3.51
CA ASP A 51 -8.80 11.48 -4.41
C ASP A 51 -8.77 9.98 -3.99
N PRO A 52 -9.33 9.60 -2.82
CA PRO A 52 -9.09 8.29 -2.25
C PRO A 52 -9.83 7.13 -2.94
N TYR A 53 -9.14 5.98 -3.03
CA TYR A 53 -9.70 4.68 -3.41
C TYR A 53 -9.06 3.54 -2.60
N VAL A 54 -9.71 2.38 -2.58
CA VAL A 54 -9.28 1.23 -1.78
C VAL A 54 -8.92 0.06 -2.68
N LYS A 55 -7.70 -0.46 -2.52
CA LYS A 55 -7.27 -1.75 -3.07
C LYS A 55 -7.58 -2.85 -2.05
N VAL A 56 -8.28 -3.87 -2.52
CA VAL A 56 -8.66 -5.05 -1.74
C VAL A 56 -7.83 -6.24 -2.18
N THR A 57 -7.20 -6.93 -1.24
CA THR A 57 -6.45 -8.16 -1.48
C THR A 57 -6.73 -9.19 -0.39
N LEU A 58 -6.87 -10.46 -0.77
CA LEU A 58 -6.95 -11.59 0.18
C LEU A 58 -5.61 -12.33 0.20
N LEU A 59 -4.83 -12.14 1.26
CA LEU A 59 -3.54 -12.82 1.41
C LEU A 59 -3.75 -14.29 1.81
N PRO A 60 -2.89 -15.23 1.35
CA PRO A 60 -1.64 -15.01 0.62
C PRO A 60 -1.79 -14.80 -0.90
N ASP A 61 -3.02 -14.91 -1.44
CA ASP A 61 -3.29 -14.85 -2.87
C ASP A 61 -3.29 -13.40 -3.40
N LYS A 62 -2.11 -12.90 -3.77
CA LYS A 62 -1.93 -11.53 -4.30
C LYS A 62 -2.43 -11.33 -5.73
N LYS A 63 -2.95 -12.37 -6.40
CA LYS A 63 -3.33 -12.29 -7.82
C LYS A 63 -4.68 -11.58 -8.02
N ARG A 64 -5.63 -11.78 -7.09
CA ARG A 64 -6.94 -11.13 -7.15
C ARG A 64 -6.88 -9.78 -6.43
N LYS A 65 -6.72 -8.72 -7.22
CA LYS A 65 -6.81 -7.34 -6.76
C LYS A 65 -8.12 -6.75 -7.26
N LEU A 66 -8.92 -6.23 -6.33
CA LEU A 66 -10.14 -5.48 -6.64
C LEU A 66 -9.96 -4.07 -6.11
N GLU A 67 -10.54 -3.10 -6.79
CA GLU A 67 -10.38 -1.68 -6.44
C GLU A 67 -11.74 -1.00 -6.45
N THR A 68 -11.96 -0.09 -5.50
CA THR A 68 -13.14 0.79 -5.53
C THR A 68 -12.96 1.86 -6.60
N LYS A 69 -14.05 2.55 -6.93
CA LYS A 69 -13.95 3.81 -7.66
C LYS A 69 -13.22 4.87 -6.84
N VAL A 70 -12.51 5.74 -7.55
CA VAL A 70 -11.90 6.95 -6.99
C VAL A 70 -13.00 7.92 -6.58
N LYS A 71 -12.85 8.54 -5.41
CA LYS A 71 -13.71 9.62 -4.95
C LYS A 71 -12.92 10.91 -4.92
N HIS A 72 -13.22 11.82 -5.84
CA HIS A 72 -12.41 13.03 -5.98
C HIS A 72 -12.64 14.03 -4.85
N ARG A 73 -11.54 14.67 -4.41
CA ARG A 73 -11.48 15.83 -3.52
C ARG A 73 -12.24 15.65 -2.21
N THR A 74 -11.99 14.56 -1.50
CA THR A 74 -12.64 14.26 -0.22
C THR A 74 -11.75 13.50 0.74
N LEU A 75 -11.77 13.92 2.01
CA LEU A 75 -11.12 13.22 3.12
C LEU A 75 -12.08 12.26 3.85
N ASN A 76 -13.36 12.28 3.46
CA ASN A 76 -14.43 11.45 4.02
C ASN A 76 -15.20 10.75 2.88
N PRO A 77 -14.53 9.89 2.08
CA PRO A 77 -15.14 9.26 0.92
C PRO A 77 -16.24 8.28 1.31
N ARG A 78 -17.31 8.24 0.51
CA ARG A 78 -18.35 7.19 0.57
C ARG A 78 -18.29 6.35 -0.69
N TRP A 79 -17.74 5.14 -0.58
CA TRP A 79 -17.63 4.19 -1.69
C TRP A 79 -18.93 3.41 -1.88
N ASN A 80 -19.42 2.76 -0.82
CA ASN A 80 -20.58 1.86 -0.87
C ASN A 80 -20.47 0.80 -1.97
N GLU A 81 -19.30 0.18 -2.10
CA GLU A 81 -19.01 -0.82 -3.12
C GLU A 81 -18.91 -2.21 -2.50
N THR A 82 -19.52 -3.20 -3.14
CA THR A 82 -19.55 -4.59 -2.68
C THR A 82 -18.75 -5.46 -3.63
N PHE A 83 -17.84 -6.24 -3.06
CA PHE A 83 -16.98 -7.19 -3.75
C PHE A 83 -17.38 -8.61 -3.37
N TYR A 84 -17.46 -9.48 -4.37
CA TYR A 84 -17.83 -10.88 -4.21
C TYR A 84 -16.61 -11.77 -4.52
N PHE A 85 -16.20 -12.54 -3.53
CA PHE A 85 -15.16 -13.55 -3.68
C PHE A 85 -15.85 -14.92 -3.78
N GLU A 86 -16.33 -15.23 -4.98
CA GLU A 86 -16.99 -16.50 -5.29
C GLU A 86 -16.01 -17.68 -5.23
N GLY A 87 -16.53 -18.86 -4.90
CA GLY A 87 -15.77 -20.11 -4.83
C GLY A 87 -14.67 -20.08 -3.77
N PHE A 88 -14.91 -19.39 -2.66
CA PHE A 88 -13.95 -19.17 -1.58
C PHE A 88 -14.29 -20.04 -0.36
N PRO A 89 -13.73 -21.24 -0.24
CA PRO A 89 -14.13 -22.21 0.78
C PRO A 89 -13.66 -21.81 2.19
N LEU A 90 -14.40 -22.25 3.22
CA LEU A 90 -14.14 -21.93 4.64
C LEU A 90 -12.71 -22.22 5.10
N HIS A 91 -12.12 -23.34 4.70
CA HIS A 91 -10.75 -23.70 5.09
C HIS A 91 -9.70 -22.74 4.52
N LYS A 92 -9.96 -22.13 3.36
CA LYS A 92 -9.11 -21.09 2.77
C LYS A 92 -9.35 -19.77 3.51
N LEU A 93 -10.60 -19.47 3.83
CA LEU A 93 -10.99 -18.28 4.57
C LEU A 93 -10.33 -18.17 5.94
N GLN A 94 -10.29 -19.25 6.71
CA GLN A 94 -9.64 -19.27 8.03
C GLN A 94 -8.13 -18.99 7.98
N LYS A 95 -7.48 -19.24 6.85
CA LYS A 95 -6.04 -18.98 6.64
C LYS A 95 -5.77 -17.65 5.94
N SER A 96 -6.83 -16.91 5.59
CA SER A 96 -6.73 -15.71 4.78
C SER A 96 -6.73 -14.45 5.64
N ILE A 97 -6.01 -13.44 5.15
CA ILE A 97 -6.00 -12.10 5.74
C ILE A 97 -6.61 -11.15 4.72
N LEU A 98 -7.66 -10.44 5.12
CA LEU A 98 -8.17 -9.31 4.35
C LEU A 98 -7.20 -8.14 4.52
N HIS A 99 -6.63 -7.72 3.41
CA HIS A 99 -5.78 -6.54 3.34
C HIS A 99 -6.51 -5.46 2.54
N LEU A 100 -6.81 -4.35 3.21
CA LEU A 100 -7.35 -3.14 2.60
C LEU A 100 -6.27 -2.08 2.61
N ASN A 101 -5.94 -1.53 1.46
CA ASN A 101 -4.94 -0.48 1.32
C ASN A 101 -5.58 0.72 0.63
N VAL A 102 -5.53 1.88 1.29
CA VAL A 102 -6.13 3.12 0.82
C VAL A 102 -5.04 3.95 0.14
N TYR A 103 -5.35 4.38 -1.08
CA TYR A 103 -4.47 5.20 -1.91
C TYR A 103 -5.14 6.52 -2.26
N ASP A 104 -4.32 7.53 -2.47
CA ASP A 104 -4.67 8.77 -3.15
C ASP A 104 -4.35 8.65 -4.64
N TRP A 105 -5.34 8.84 -5.51
CA TRP A 105 -5.15 8.72 -6.95
C TRP A 105 -4.53 10.00 -7.53
N ASP A 106 -3.48 9.83 -8.32
CA ASP A 106 -2.75 10.94 -8.94
C ASP A 106 -2.83 10.90 -10.46
N ARG A 107 -3.12 12.04 -11.08
CA ARG A 107 -3.21 12.11 -12.56
C ARG A 107 -1.86 12.02 -13.25
N PHE A 108 -0.80 12.57 -12.64
CA PHE A 108 0.50 12.77 -13.29
C PHE A 108 1.68 12.14 -12.53
N SER A 109 1.41 11.48 -11.42
CA SER A 109 2.39 10.81 -10.55
C SER A 109 1.93 9.39 -10.21
N ARG A 110 2.73 8.68 -9.42
CA ARG A 110 2.29 7.43 -8.81
C ARG A 110 1.36 7.76 -7.65
N ASP A 111 0.26 7.03 -7.56
CA ASP A 111 -0.69 7.11 -6.45
C ASP A 111 0.02 7.02 -5.08
N ASP A 112 -0.31 7.95 -4.20
CA ASP A 112 0.29 8.06 -2.88
C ASP A 112 -0.43 7.12 -1.89
N PRO A 113 0.29 6.20 -1.22
CA PRO A 113 -0.33 5.36 -0.22
C PRO A 113 -0.70 6.19 1.02
N ILE A 114 -1.95 6.05 1.47
CA ILE A 114 -2.43 6.71 2.68
C ILE A 114 -2.18 5.80 3.88
N GLY A 115 -2.65 4.57 3.80
CA GLY A 115 -2.51 3.60 4.88
C GLY A 115 -3.28 2.33 4.63
N ASP A 116 -3.05 1.35 5.48
CA ASP A 116 -3.57 0.00 5.30
C ASP A 116 -4.14 -0.61 6.58
N VAL A 117 -4.93 -1.67 6.41
CA VAL A 117 -5.38 -2.52 7.50
C VAL A 117 -5.33 -3.98 7.09
N TYR A 118 -4.86 -4.80 8.03
CA TYR A 118 -4.88 -6.26 7.93
C TYR A 118 -5.89 -6.82 8.93
N LEU A 119 -6.79 -7.67 8.45
CA LEU A 119 -7.77 -8.38 9.27
C LEU A 119 -7.68 -9.89 9.00
N PRO A 120 -7.09 -10.67 9.91
CA PRO A 120 -7.16 -12.13 9.84
C PRO A 120 -8.61 -12.60 9.89
N LEU A 121 -9.08 -13.27 8.83
CA LEU A 121 -10.48 -13.67 8.71
C LEU A 121 -10.85 -14.82 9.66
N ALA A 122 -9.86 -15.56 10.18
CA ALA A 122 -10.06 -16.60 11.20
C ALA A 122 -10.67 -16.07 12.50
N GLN A 123 -10.48 -14.77 12.81
CA GLN A 123 -10.92 -14.15 14.07
C GLN A 123 -12.30 -13.47 13.94
N VAL A 124 -12.95 -13.57 12.77
CA VAL A 124 -14.18 -12.86 12.47
C VAL A 124 -15.35 -13.83 12.44
N ASP A 125 -16.38 -13.57 13.24
CA ASP A 125 -17.67 -14.24 13.11
C ASP A 125 -18.44 -13.66 11.92
N LEU A 126 -18.46 -14.37 10.80
CA LEU A 126 -19.09 -13.95 9.55
C LEU A 126 -20.59 -14.24 9.47
N THR A 127 -21.17 -14.91 10.49
CA THR A 127 -22.60 -15.24 10.52
C THR A 127 -23.47 -14.00 10.78
N GLN A 128 -22.94 -13.01 11.50
CA GLN A 128 -23.69 -11.82 11.95
C GLN A 128 -23.53 -10.60 11.04
N LYS A 129 -22.94 -10.77 9.85
CA LYS A 129 -22.61 -9.67 8.92
C LYS A 129 -21.88 -8.50 9.60
N PRO A 130 -20.78 -8.73 10.33
CA PRO A 130 -20.16 -7.72 11.16
C PRO A 130 -19.72 -6.49 10.34
N THR A 131 -19.87 -5.31 10.95
CA THR A 131 -19.39 -4.05 10.41
C THR A 131 -18.28 -3.50 11.30
N PHE A 132 -17.17 -3.11 10.70
CA PHE A 132 -15.98 -2.65 11.40
C PHE A 132 -15.67 -1.20 11.09
N TRP A 133 -15.24 -0.47 12.11
CA TRP A 133 -14.36 0.70 11.95
C TRP A 133 -12.95 0.28 12.34
N LYS A 134 -11.98 0.53 11.45
CA LYS A 134 -10.57 0.26 11.71
C LYS A 134 -9.74 1.49 11.39
N SER A 135 -8.85 1.85 12.31
CA SER A 135 -7.82 2.84 12.04
C SER A 135 -6.82 2.30 11.02
N LEU A 136 -6.48 3.12 10.05
CA LEU A 136 -5.48 2.80 9.05
C LEU A 136 -4.11 2.93 9.70
N LYS A 137 -3.25 1.94 9.48
CA LYS A 137 -1.83 2.07 9.76
C LYS A 137 -1.25 3.00 8.69
N PRO A 138 -0.60 4.11 9.05
CA PRO A 138 0.03 4.97 8.08
C PRO A 138 0.97 4.17 7.21
N ALA A 139 0.88 4.38 5.90
CA ALA A 139 1.81 3.73 4.99
C ALA A 139 3.23 4.21 5.34
N GLU A 140 4.11 3.28 5.68
CA GLU A 140 5.53 3.60 5.80
C GLU A 140 5.99 4.15 4.46
N THR A 141 6.28 5.44 4.40
CA THR A 141 6.88 6.03 3.21
C THR A 141 8.33 5.57 3.14
N CYS A 142 8.55 4.37 2.58
CA CYS A 142 9.84 3.95 2.05
C CYS A 142 10.13 4.69 0.73
N LYS A 143 9.81 5.99 0.67
CA LYS A 143 10.30 6.88 -0.38
C LYS A 143 11.78 7.07 -0.10
N LEU A 144 12.61 6.20 -0.67
CA LEU A 144 14.07 6.28 -0.61
C LEU A 144 14.64 7.33 -1.58
N GLY A 145 13.75 8.12 -2.20
CA GLY A 145 14.02 9.10 -3.24
C GLY A 145 13.77 8.57 -4.64
N ASP A 146 13.90 9.47 -5.60
CA ASP A 146 13.70 9.21 -7.02
C ASP A 146 15.06 9.19 -7.73
N LEU A 147 15.28 8.19 -8.59
CA LEU A 147 16.45 8.13 -9.46
C LEU A 147 16.00 8.19 -10.92
N LEU A 148 16.47 9.21 -11.63
CA LEU A 148 16.24 9.38 -13.06
C LEU A 148 17.39 8.72 -13.83
N VAL A 149 17.04 7.70 -14.62
CA VAL A 149 17.98 6.90 -15.40
C VAL A 149 17.56 6.90 -16.87
N SER A 150 18.54 6.98 -17.77
CA SER A 150 18.39 6.75 -19.21
C SER A 150 18.93 5.37 -19.57
N LEU A 151 18.22 4.65 -20.44
CA LEU A 151 18.61 3.33 -20.94
C LEU A 151 18.71 3.40 -22.47
N MET A 152 19.81 2.93 -23.03
CA MET A 152 20.03 2.84 -24.47
C MET A 152 20.58 1.45 -24.81
N TYR A 153 19.88 0.70 -25.66
CA TYR A 153 20.33 -0.62 -26.12
C TYR A 153 20.60 -0.64 -27.62
N VAL A 154 21.76 -1.15 -28.02
CA VAL A 154 22.18 -1.31 -29.41
C VAL A 154 22.30 -2.82 -29.72
N PRO A 155 21.30 -3.43 -30.41
CA PRO A 155 21.29 -4.87 -30.63
C PRO A 155 22.46 -5.39 -31.48
N ARG A 156 22.99 -4.57 -32.41
CA ARG A 156 24.08 -4.98 -33.32
C ARG A 156 25.40 -5.22 -32.59
N THR A 157 25.69 -4.40 -31.59
CA THR A 157 26.89 -4.53 -30.75
C THR A 157 26.58 -5.26 -29.43
N SER A 158 25.31 -5.56 -29.18
CA SER A 158 24.83 -6.08 -27.89
C SER A 158 25.21 -5.20 -26.70
N GLU A 159 25.25 -3.89 -26.91
CA GLU A 159 25.64 -2.92 -25.88
C GLU A 159 24.42 -2.28 -25.23
N LEU A 160 24.38 -2.29 -23.89
CA LEU A 160 23.41 -1.56 -23.08
C LEU A 160 24.15 -0.44 -22.34
N THR A 161 23.81 0.81 -22.62
CA THR A 161 24.30 1.98 -21.89
C THR A 161 23.25 2.46 -20.90
N ILE A 162 23.67 2.66 -19.65
CA ILE A 162 22.83 3.16 -18.56
C ILE A 162 23.38 4.53 -18.14
N GLY A 163 22.62 5.59 -18.36
CA GLY A 163 22.96 6.95 -17.94
C GLY A 163 22.26 7.33 -16.65
N PHE A 164 23.01 7.64 -15.60
CA PHE A 164 22.45 8.18 -14.35
C PHE A 164 22.33 9.71 -14.49
N ILE A 165 21.11 10.23 -14.54
CA ILE A 165 20.88 11.65 -14.82
C ILE A 165 20.81 12.45 -13.52
N LYS A 166 19.95 12.02 -12.58
CA LYS A 166 19.67 12.78 -11.36
C LYS A 166 19.08 11.90 -10.27
N ALA A 167 19.43 12.15 -9.02
CA ALA A 167 18.70 11.66 -7.86
C ALA A 167 17.96 12.83 -7.15
N ARG A 168 16.81 12.55 -6.53
CA ARG A 168 16.04 13.53 -5.76
C ARG A 168 15.49 12.90 -4.48
N LYS A 169 15.39 13.69 -3.41
CA LYS A 169 14.74 13.30 -2.15
C LYS A 169 15.24 11.96 -1.59
N LEU A 170 16.54 11.67 -1.75
CA LEU A 170 17.12 10.45 -1.22
C LEU A 170 17.01 10.45 0.30
N LYS A 171 16.59 9.32 0.88
CA LYS A 171 16.53 9.17 2.33
C LYS A 171 17.96 9.13 2.88
N ALA A 172 18.31 10.06 3.78
CA ALA A 172 19.59 10.04 4.48
C ALA A 172 19.70 8.75 5.29
N LYS A 173 20.80 8.01 5.10
CA LYS A 173 21.05 6.74 5.78
C LYS A 173 22.25 6.82 6.74
N ASP A 174 23.01 7.91 6.71
CA ASP A 174 24.14 8.12 7.62
C ASP A 174 23.69 8.85 8.88
N ILE A 175 24.26 8.45 10.02
CA ILE A 175 24.07 8.99 11.38
C ILE A 175 24.33 10.51 11.50
N THR A 176 24.89 11.14 10.46
CA THR A 176 25.21 12.58 10.38
C THR A 176 24.21 13.39 9.57
N GLY A 177 23.14 12.77 9.02
CA GLY A 177 22.11 13.46 8.25
C GLY A 177 22.46 13.74 6.77
N ALA A 178 23.59 13.23 6.29
CA ALA A 178 23.93 13.19 4.86
C ALA A 178 23.69 11.78 4.30
N SER A 179 23.47 11.66 2.99
CA SER A 179 23.65 10.40 2.26
C SER A 179 24.85 10.59 1.35
N GLY A 180 25.93 9.83 1.57
CA GLY A 180 27.06 9.82 0.63
C GLY A 180 26.57 9.51 -0.81
N GLU A 181 26.84 10.42 -1.75
CA GLU A 181 26.44 10.27 -3.17
C GLU A 181 27.40 9.33 -3.92
N SER A 182 27.47 8.06 -3.52
CA SER A 182 28.20 7.04 -4.29
C SER A 182 27.35 5.79 -4.54
N ILE A 183 27.14 5.49 -5.82
CA ILE A 183 26.54 4.23 -6.27
C ILE A 183 27.68 3.24 -6.46
N SER A 184 27.89 2.38 -5.47
CA SER A 184 28.89 1.32 -5.50
C SER A 184 28.31 0.07 -6.16
N PHE A 185 28.79 -0.29 -7.36
CA PHE A 185 28.49 -1.58 -7.95
C PHE A 185 29.34 -2.66 -7.28
N CYS A 186 28.72 -3.63 -6.61
CA CYS A 186 29.39 -4.87 -6.24
C CYS A 186 29.80 -5.60 -7.53
N ARG A 187 31.10 -5.89 -7.68
CA ARG A 187 31.60 -6.69 -8.81
C ARG A 187 30.90 -8.07 -8.80
N PRO A 188 30.50 -8.60 -9.97
CA PRO A 188 30.01 -9.96 -10.03
C PRO A 188 31.12 -10.91 -9.57
N ILE A 189 30.78 -11.80 -8.62
CA ILE A 189 31.59 -12.98 -8.34
C ILE A 189 31.51 -13.83 -9.60
N SER A 190 32.60 -13.85 -10.37
CA SER A 190 32.77 -14.80 -11.46
C SER A 190 32.81 -16.20 -10.87
N SER A 191 31.73 -16.97 -11.03
CA SER A 191 31.77 -18.41 -10.86
C SER A 191 32.44 -19.02 -12.10
N CYS A 192 33.60 -19.65 -11.91
CA CYS A 192 34.03 -20.76 -12.76
C CYS A 192 33.35 -22.05 -12.28
#